data_AF-A0A2M7ZA87-F1
#
_entry.id   AF-A0A2M7ZA87-F1
#
_cell.length_a   1.000
_cell.length_b   1.000
_cell.length_c   1.000
_cell.angle_alpha   90.00
_cell.angle_beta   90.00
_cell.angle_gamma   90.00
#
_symmetry.space_group_name_H-M   'P 1'
#
loop_
_entity.id
_entity.type
_entity.pdbx_description
1 polymer ?
#
loop_
_entity_poly.entity_id
_entity_poly.type
_entity_poly.pdbx_seq_one_letter_code
_entity_poly.pdbx_strand_id
1 'polypeptide(L)' 'MEEEKFNKYLDSNKYEVKTYYSVFGWFLLAFIGMSAKPNSVDIIDKSTGKQIENIIDGKFLKKITGR' A
#
# COMPACT_ATOMS: atom_id res chain seq x y z
N MET A 1 10.55 15.55 5.02
CA MET A 1 10.95 14.68 3.90
C MET A 1 10.03 13.47 3.71
N GLU A 2 9.74 12.68 4.75
CA GLU A 2 8.83 11.52 4.63
C GLU A 2 7.34 11.89 4.48
N GLU A 3 6.89 13.00 5.09
CA GLU A 3 5.48 13.42 4.98
C GLU A 3 5.09 14.00 3.62
N GLU A 4 6.02 14.64 2.91
CA GLU A 4 5.78 15.14 1.54
C GLU A 4 5.61 14.00 0.54
N LYS A 5 6.38 12.92 0.69
CA LYS A 5 6.19 11.70 -0.11
C LYS A 5 4.81 11.10 0.13
N PHE A 6 4.37 11.03 1.38
CA PHE A 6 3.05 10.49 1.73
C PHE A 6 1.91 11.28 1.07
N ASN A 7 1.94 12.62 1.17
CA ASN A 7 0.91 13.47 0.56
C ASN A 7 0.91 13.40 -0.96
N LYS A 8 2.07 13.20 -1.59
CA LYS A 8 2.18 13.02 -3.04
C LYS A 8 1.41 11.79 -3.54
N TYR A 9 1.32 10.74 -2.73
CA TYR A 9 0.67 9.48 -3.10
C TYR A 9 -0.79 9.36 -2.66
N LEU A 10 -1.29 10.30 -1.86
CA LEU A 10 -2.72 10.42 -1.54
C LEU A 10 -3.55 10.93 -2.72
N ASP A 11 -2.91 11.46 -3.78
CA ASP A 11 -3.60 11.84 -5.01
C ASP A 11 -4.05 10.60 -5.78
N SER A 12 -5.17 10.04 -5.32
CA SER A 12 -5.82 8.85 -5.87
C SER A 12 -6.22 8.99 -7.35
N ASN A 13 -6.24 10.20 -7.91
CA ASN A 13 -6.48 10.41 -9.33
C ASN A 13 -5.24 10.13 -10.18
N LYS A 14 -4.05 10.32 -9.63
CA LYS A 14 -2.78 10.16 -10.35
C LYS A 14 -2.11 8.82 -10.09
N TYR A 15 -2.22 8.32 -8.87
CA TYR A 15 -1.53 7.09 -8.46
C TYR A 15 -2.53 6.00 -8.03
N GLU A 16 -2.18 4.75 -8.34
CA GLU A 16 -2.85 3.55 -7.86
C GLU A 16 -1.97 2.89 -6.80
N VAL A 17 -2.59 2.54 -5.68
CA VAL A 17 -1.90 1.92 -4.53
C VAL A 17 -2.30 0.46 -4.48
N LYS A 18 -1.37 -0.45 -4.79
CA LYS A 18 -1.59 -1.90 -4.68
C LYS A 18 -0.95 -2.44 -3.42
N THR A 19 -1.74 -3.08 -2.57
CA THR A 19 -1.28 -3.63 -1.30
C THR A 19 -1.08 -5.14 -1.42
N TYR A 20 0.08 -5.63 -1.00
CA TYR A 20 0.38 -7.06 -1.01
C TYR A 20 0.43 -7.59 0.42
N TYR A 21 -0.25 -8.70 0.62
CA TYR A 21 -0.28 -9.42 1.89
C TYR A 21 0.50 -10.72 1.75
N SER A 22 1.00 -11.25 2.87
CA SER A 22 1.43 -12.65 2.90
C SER A 22 0.25 -13.57 2.60
N VAL A 23 0.52 -14.79 2.12
CA VAL A 23 -0.52 -15.80 1.87
C VAL A 23 -1.40 -16.02 3.11
N PHE A 24 -0.76 -16.09 4.28
CA PHE A 24 -1.48 -16.22 5.55
C PHE A 24 -2.26 -14.94 5.90
N GLY A 25 -1.67 -13.76 5.71
CA GLY A 25 -2.36 -12.48 5.93
C GLY A 25 -3.59 -12.31 5.04
N TRP A 26 -3.50 -12.69 3.77
CA TRP A 26 -4.64 -12.68 2.85
C TRP A 26 -5.72 -13.66 3.30
N PHE A 27 -5.33 -14.86 3.75
CA PHE A 27 -6.27 -15.84 4.29
C PHE A 27 -7.00 -15.30 5.54
N LEU A 28 -6.27 -14.73 6.50
CA LEU A 28 -6.85 -14.09 7.69
C LEU A 28 -7.82 -12.98 7.31
N LEU A 29 -7.44 -12.13 6.35
CA LEU A 29 -8.26 -11.02 5.88
C LEU A 29 -9.54 -11.49 5.18
N ALA A 30 -9.41 -12.44 4.24
CA ALA A 30 -10.49 -12.87 3.36
C ALA A 30 -11.49 -13.81 4.04
N PHE A 31 -11.02 -14.73 4.89
CA PHE A 31 -11.85 -15.80 5.44
C PHE A 31 -12.23 -15.59 6.92
N ILE A 32 -11.36 -14.94 7.70
CA ILE A 32 -11.57 -14.76 9.14
C ILE A 32 -12.02 -13.32 9.46
N GLY A 33 -11.89 -12.39 8.49
CA GLY A 33 -12.20 -10.97 8.69
C GLY A 33 -11.23 -10.28 9.67
N MET A 34 -10.08 -10.90 9.95
CA MET A 34 -9.09 -10.37 10.87
C MET A 34 -8.17 -9.40 10.13
N SER A 35 -7.85 -8.27 10.76
CA SER A 35 -6.92 -7.29 10.17
C SER A 35 -5.53 -7.92 9.99
N ALA A 36 -5.06 -7.95 8.75
CA ALA A 36 -3.73 -8.42 8.39
C ALA A 36 -2.82 -7.25 8.06
N LYS A 37 -1.56 -7.32 8.53
CA LYS A 37 -0.55 -6.34 8.15
C LYS A 37 -0.12 -6.58 6.70
N PRO A 38 -0.08 -5.53 5.86
CA PRO A 38 0.49 -5.64 4.53
C PRO A 38 2.00 -5.88 4.61
N ASN A 39 2.53 -6.67 3.68
CA ASN A 39 3.96 -6.90 3.53
C ASN A 39 4.63 -5.78 2.73
N SER A 40 3.96 -5.29 1.70
CA SER A 40 4.44 -4.20 0.85
C SER A 40 3.29 -3.49 0.15
N VAL A 41 3.57 -2.29 -0.34
CA VAL A 41 2.67 -1.50 -1.16
C VAL A 41 3.42 -1.01 -2.39
N ASP A 42 2.83 -1.25 -3.56
CA ASP A 42 3.28 -0.64 -4.81
C ASP A 42 2.49 0.62 -5.11
N ILE A 43 3.22 1.63 -5.57
CA ILE A 43 2.64 2.86 -6.11
C ILE A 43 2.85 2.84 -7.61
N ILE A 44 1.73 2.82 -8.32
CA ILE A 44 1.68 2.71 -9.77
C ILE A 44 1.14 4.02 -10.34
N ASP A 45 1.79 4.56 -11.36
CA ASP A 45 1.23 5.69 -12.10
C ASP A 45 0.04 5.22 -12.93
N LYS A 46 -1.15 5.79 -12.73
CA LYS A 46 -2.33 5.41 -13.52
C LYS A 46 -2.19 5.77 -15.00
N SER A 47 -1.44 6.81 -15.31
CA SER A 47 -1.27 7.30 -16.69
C SER A 47 -0.33 6.43 -17.52
N THR A 48 0.69 5.83 -16.88
CA THR A 48 1.70 5.01 -17.59
C THR A 48 1.64 3.52 -17.25
N GLY A 49 0.91 3.14 -16.21
CA GLY A 49 0.87 1.77 -15.68
C GLY A 49 2.19 1.30 -15.06
N LYS A 50 3.18 2.19 -14.92
CA LYS A 50 4.51 1.84 -14.40
C LYS A 50 4.53 1.95 -12.89
N GLN A 51 5.20 0.99 -12.26
CA GLN A 51 5.56 1.06 -10.84
C GLN A 51 6.58 2.19 -10.63
N ILE A 52 6.26 3.11 -9.72
CA ILE A 52 7.09 4.26 -9.38
C ILE A 52 7.92 3.95 -8.14
N GLU A 53 7.28 3.38 -7.11
CA GLU A 53 7.91 3.09 -5.83
C GLU A 53 7.31 1.83 -5.22
N ASN A 54 8.15 1.05 -4.54
CA ASN A 54 7.75 -0.07 -3.69
C ASN A 54 8.08 0.30 -2.24
N ILE A 55 7.07 0.26 -1.39
CA ILE A 55 7.17 0.62 0.02
C ILE A 55 7.07 -0.65 0.85
N ILE A 56 8.09 -0.90 1.66
CA ILE A 56 8.18 -2.07 2.56
C ILE A 56 8.27 -1.61 4.03
N ASP A 57 8.47 -0.31 4.29
CA ASP A 57 8.58 0.20 5.65
C ASP A 57 7.23 0.10 6.39
N GLY A 58 7.23 -0.67 7.48
CA GLY A 58 6.05 -0.94 8.30
C GLY A 58 5.37 0.32 8.86
N LYS A 59 6.12 1.40 9.14
CA LYS A 59 5.51 2.67 9.59
C LYS A 59 4.73 3.34 8.46
N PHE A 60 5.31 3.36 7.28
CA PHE A 60 4.73 3.98 6.09
C PHE A 60 3.54 3.18 5.55
N LEU A 61 3.65 1.85 5.57
CA LEU A 61 2.58 0.92 5.21
C LEU A 61 1.32 1.12 6.08
N LYS A 62 1.50 1.29 7.39
CA LYS A 62 0.39 1.59 8.31
C LYS A 62 -0.28 2.94 8.00
N LYS A 63 0.52 3.96 7.66
CA LYS A 63 0.02 5.29 7.30
C LYS A 63 -0.79 5.26 6.00
N ILE A 64 -0.37 4.46 5.00
CA ILE A 64 -1.04 4.31 3.70
C ILE A 64 -2.31 3.48 3.80
N THR A 65 -2.23 2.32 4.46
CA THR A 65 -3.35 1.36 4.49
C THR A 65 -4.37 1.62 5.60
N GLY A 66 -4.05 2.52 6.54
CA GLY A 66 -4.93 2.89 7.66
C GLY A 66 -5.14 1.77 8.67
N ARG A 67 -4.24 0.77 8.72
CA ARG A 67 -4.33 -0.44 9.55
C ARG A 67 -3.05 -0.68 10.33
#